data_AF-A0A0K9H447-F1
#
_entry.id   AF-A0A0K9H447-F1
#
_cell.length_a   1.000
_cell.length_b   1.000
_cell.length_c   1.000
_cell.angle_alpha   90.00
_cell.angle_beta   90.00
_cell.angle_gamma   90.00
#
_symmetry.space_group_name_H-M   'P 1'
#
loop_
_entity.id
_entity.type
_entity.pdbx_description
1 polymer ?
#
loop_
_entity_poly.entity_id
_entity_poly.type
_entity_poly.pdbx_seq_one_letter_code
_entity_poly.pdbx_strand_id
1 'polypeptide(L)' 'MHKDDLLDAIEKKRLELFQIVTIKGLNSPLAVKCSQELDLLLNDYDRKYVHSSPPFYPKQMPN' A
#
# COMPACT_ATOMS: atom_id res chain seq x y z
N MET A 1 -15.84 -6.16 1.78
CA MET A 1 -14.63 -6.36 2.61
C MET A 1 -14.91 -5.69 3.93
N HIS A 2 -14.90 -6.47 5.01
CA HIS A 2 -14.94 -5.92 6.35
C HIS A 2 -13.63 -5.18 6.64
N LYS A 3 -13.66 -4.31 7.65
CA LYS A 3 -12.49 -3.54 8.08
C LYS A 3 -11.31 -4.46 8.42
N ASP A 4 -11.60 -5.58 9.08
CA ASP A 4 -10.61 -6.55 9.53
C ASP A 4 -9.96 -7.29 8.35
N ASP A 5 -10.73 -7.69 7.33
CA ASP A 5 -10.19 -8.31 6.12
C ASP A 5 -9.15 -7.41 5.41
N LEU A 6 -9.41 -6.10 5.42
CA LEU A 6 -8.54 -5.12 4.78
C LEU A 6 -7.26 -4.89 5.61
N LEU A 7 -7.37 -4.88 6.94
CA LEU A 7 -6.22 -4.82 7.84
C LEU A 7 -5.33 -6.06 7.71
N ASP A 8 -5.93 -7.24 7.63
CA ASP A 8 -5.21 -8.50 7.41
C ASP A 8 -4.47 -8.49 6.06
N ALA A 9 -5.10 -7.97 5.01
CA ALA A 9 -4.47 -7.80 3.71
C ALA A 9 -3.28 -6.82 3.76
N ILE A 10 -3.42 -5.71 4.47
CA ILE A 10 -2.34 -4.73 4.69
C ILE A 10 -1.15 -5.38 5.41
N GLU A 11 -1.39 -6.08 6.52
CA GLU A 11 -0.30 -6.66 7.31
C GLU A 11 0.40 -7.80 6.56
N LYS A 12 -0.36 -8.64 5.85
CA LYS A 12 0.21 -9.68 4.99
C LYS A 12 1.10 -9.08 3.90
N LYS A 13 0.65 -8.00 3.25
CA LYS A 13 1.41 -7.33 2.19
C LYS A 13 2.63 -6.60 2.73
N ARG A 14 2.54 -6.03 3.93
CA ARG A 14 3.68 -5.41 4.64
C ARG A 14 4.77 -6.44 4.95
N LEU A 15 4.40 -7.62 5.42
CA LEU A 15 5.36 -8.70 5.67
C LEU A 15 6.01 -9.20 4.36
N GLU A 16 5.23 -9.33 3.30
CA GLU A 16 5.73 -9.68 1.96
C GLU A 16 6.76 -8.65 1.47
N LEU A 17 6.44 -7.35 1.57
CA LEU A 17 7.37 -6.27 1.22
C LEU A 17 8.66 -6.37 2.03
N PHE A 18 8.56 -6.55 3.35
CA PHE A 18 9.72 -6.69 4.22
C PHE A 18 10.62 -7.85 3.77
N GLN A 19 10.06 -9.02 3.47
CA GLN A 19 10.81 -10.18 2.97
C GLN A 19 11.47 -9.91 1.61
N ILE A 20 10.76 -9.24 0.70
CA ILE A 20 11.32 -8.92 -0.62
C ILE A 20 12.48 -7.93 -0.47
N VAL A 21 12.34 -6.92 0.39
CA VAL A 21 13.38 -5.92 0.63
C VAL A 21 14.61 -6.54 1.27
N THR A 22 14.44 -7.47 2.22
CA THR A 22 15.60 -8.16 2.85
C THR A 22 16.35 -9.06 1.88
N ILE A 23 15.67 -9.66 0.89
CA ILE A 23 16.28 -10.57 -0.09
C ILE A 23 16.84 -9.83 -1.31
N LYS A 24 16.07 -8.88 -1.87
CA LYS A 24 16.34 -8.27 -3.19
C LYS A 24 16.72 -6.79 -3.10
N GLY A 25 16.63 -6.20 -1.91
CA GLY A 25 16.81 -4.76 -1.72
C GLY A 25 15.58 -3.95 -2.12
N LEU A 26 15.52 -2.73 -1.57
CA LEU A 26 14.39 -1.81 -1.74
C LEU A 26 14.19 -1.33 -3.17
N ASN A 27 15.27 -1.22 -3.94
CA ASN A 27 15.24 -0.74 -5.33
C ASN A 27 14.89 -1.85 -6.34
N SER A 28 14.67 -3.08 -5.88
CA SER A 28 14.28 -4.14 -6.80
C SER A 28 12.89 -3.84 -7.39
N PRO A 29 12.65 -4.13 -8.68
CA PRO A 29 11.32 -3.94 -9.29
C PRO A 29 10.21 -4.66 -8.52
N LEU A 30 10.55 -5.76 -7.86
CA LEU A 30 9.62 -6.53 -7.03
C LEU A 30 9.28 -5.79 -5.72
N ALA A 31 10.27 -5.20 -5.04
CA ALA A 31 10.03 -4.40 -3.83
C ALA A 31 9.19 -3.16 -4.16
N VAL A 32 9.51 -2.47 -5.26
CA VAL A 32 8.75 -1.30 -5.72
C VAL A 32 7.30 -1.66 -6.02
N LYS A 33 7.07 -2.76 -6.75
CA LYS A 33 5.71 -3.23 -7.04
C LYS A 33 4.95 -3.60 -5.76
N CYS A 34 5.58 -4.34 -4.85
CA CYS A 34 4.96 -4.72 -3.59
C CYS A 34 4.63 -3.49 -2.70
N SER A 35 5.49 -2.47 -2.71
CA SER A 35 5.23 -1.19 -2.03
C SER A 35 4.02 -0.45 -2.63
N GLN A 36 3.90 -0.43 -3.95
CA GLN A 36 2.74 0.18 -4.63
C GLN A 36 1.44 -0.56 -4.30
N GLU A 37 1.47 -1.89 -4.24
CA GLU A 37 0.31 -2.70 -3.83
C GLU A 37 -0.08 -2.43 -2.37
N LEU A 38 0.89 -2.30 -1.47
CA LEU A 38 0.65 -1.93 -0.07
C LEU A 38 0.02 -0.55 0.06
N ASP A 39 0.54 0.45 -0.68
CA ASP A 39 0.00 1.81 -0.69
C ASP A 39 -1.46 1.84 -1.16
N LEU A 40 -1.82 1.05 -2.17
CA LEU A 40 -3.22 0.95 -2.62
C LEU A 40 -4.14 0.40 -1.54
N LEU A 41 -3.70 -0.59 -0.75
CA LEU A 41 -4.48 -1.14 0.36
C LEU A 41 -4.64 -0.13 1.50
N LEU A 42 -3.57 0.59 1.83
CA LEU A 42 -3.60 1.66 2.84
C LEU A 42 -4.56 2.77 2.42
N ASN A 43 -4.51 3.18 1.15
CA ASN A 43 -5.39 4.20 0.59
C ASN A 43 -6.86 3.77 0.57
N ASP A 44 -7.14 2.50 0.26
CA ASP A 44 -8.50 1.94 0.32
C ASP A 44 -9.03 1.91 1.76
N TYR A 45 -8.18 1.57 2.72
CA TYR A 45 -8.53 1.58 4.14
C TYR A 45 -8.79 3.00 4.64
N ASP A 46 -7.91 3.94 4.29
CA ASP A 46 -8.03 5.34 4.64
C ASP A 46 -9.34 5.95 4.12
N ARG A 47 -9.64 5.72 2.83
CA ARG A 47 -10.88 6.17 2.18
C ARG A 47 -12.14 5.60 2.82
N LYS A 48 -12.10 4.32 3.24
CA LYS A 48 -13.28 3.62 3.76
C LYS A 48 -13.53 3.87 5.24
N TYR A 49 -12.47 4.08 6.03
CA TYR A 49 -12.56 4.00 7.49
C TYR A 49 -11.91 5.17 8.25
N VAL A 50 -11.12 6.03 7.60
CA VAL A 50 -10.38 7.11 8.28
C VAL A 50 -10.87 8.51 7.85
N HIS A 51 -11.01 8.76 6.54
CA HIS A 51 -11.34 10.11 6.03
C HIS A 51 -12.64 10.16 5.22
N SER A 52 -13.68 10.82 5.75
CA SER A 52 -14.82 11.37 4.97
C SER A 52 -14.49 12.71 4.28
N SER A 53 -13.23 12.93 3.88
CA SER A 53 -12.75 14.16 3.23
C SER A 53 -11.81 13.78 2.08
N PRO A 54 -11.80 14.51 0.95
CA PRO A 54 -11.18 14.02 -0.28
C PRO A 54 -9.68 13.80 -0.07
N PRO A 55 -9.11 12.73 -0.63
CA PRO A 55 -7.71 12.44 -0.46
C PRO A 55 -6.88 13.54 -1.12
N PHE A 56 -5.94 14.09 -0.36
CA PHE A 56 -4.93 15.01 -0.86
C PHE A 56 -3.90 14.21 -1.68
N TYR A 57 -4.29 13.74 -2.86
CA TYR A 57 -3.34 13.32 -3.87
C TYR A 57 -2.90 14.58 -4.64
N PRO A 58 -1.64 15.04 -4.55
CA PRO A 58 -1.09 15.78 -5.66
C PRO A 58 -1.16 14.84 -6.87
N LYS A 59 -2.07 15.18 -7.78
CA LYS A 59 -2.21 14.64 -9.13
C LYS A 59 -0.82 14.29 -9.66
N GLN A 60 -0.61 13.07 -10.13
CA GLN A 60 0.56 12.74 -10.96
C GLN A 60 0.71 13.86 -11.99
N MET A 61 1.82 14.59 -11.92
CA MET A 61 2.22 15.52 -12.97
C MET A 61 2.51 14.65 -14.20
N PRO A 62 1.78 14.80 -15.32
CA PRO A 62 2.28 14.26 -16.58
C PRO A 62 3.59 14.98 -16.92
N ASN A 63 4.55 14.22 -17.45
CA ASN A 63 5.84 14.69 -17.97
C ASN A 63 5.71 15.91 -18.89
#